data_AF-A0A1G5AV38-F1
#
_entry.id   AF-A0A1G5AV38-F1
#
_cell.length_a   1.000
_cell.length_b   1.000
_cell.length_c   1.000
_cell.angle_alpha   90.00
_cell.angle_beta   90.00
_cell.angle_gamma   90.00
#
_symmetry.space_group_name_H-M   'P 1'
#
loop_
_entity.id
_entity.type
_entity.pdbx_description
1 polymer ?
#
loop_
_entity_poly.entity_id
_entity_poly.type
_entity_poly.pdbx_seq_one_letter_code
_entity_poly.pdbx_strand_id
1 'polypeptide(L)'
;MTGETILVKTGSLRFFSAPSQTLLPRCTGCGKCLSGCAFLKEHGSPLQIRELLETRPEEALRLAFLCSLCGLCTAVCPEGEDPASFFLALRQEAVGGGKADLSPYTRLLAYEARGVSRRFTWSHLPEGCDTVFFPGCGLSGTRSDKTFRVWQYLRETIPQAGLVLDCCTKPSHDLGRQGAFDAAFGELHRWLLDHGVRRVVVACPNCFKVFHQYGTGLETRSVYELMADDPDLAPSPVTGAHRMHDPCAVRFEEGIQGASRALALRSGAVLVESARSGRRTLCCGEGGAVGAVCPGYAESWRTRIRKGQDTDPMFTYCSGCASRLGGSVRVHHILDLYFNDGGELPGATKSPVTYLNRLRLKGRVKKLSEPAVTRERHIPMGDGTPKRRLWLKVLILLALIGAAAGLKLSGFTDSLSPDAVRQWVEGYGLAAPIIFVALYCIAPCLLLPASPLTLAAGLLFGPALGLACTMVGATGGATLAFLVSRYLAGDWVRGKVAGTGLERLDRKVAEEGWKAVAFTRLVPVFPFFLLNYAFGLTRVRLSHYVAATFVCMFPATLAFILFSSSLLDLLQGRITAPFVGGLLLLCAVGTIPLLVKRFWKKAP
;
A
#
# COMPACT_ATOMS: atom_id res chain seq x y z
N MET A 1 19.78 26.58 32.03
CA MET A 1 19.03 26.54 33.29
C MET A 1 17.57 26.77 32.97
N THR A 2 16.69 25.97 33.58
CA THR A 2 15.21 26.08 33.68
C THR A 2 14.45 26.20 32.34
N GLY A 3 13.78 25.17 31.81
CA GLY A 3 13.04 24.14 32.53
C GLY A 3 11.79 24.75 33.14
N GLU A 4 10.75 24.99 32.34
CA GLU A 4 9.38 25.16 32.84
C GLU A 4 8.42 24.30 32.02
N THR A 5 8.33 23.05 32.48
CA THR A 5 7.10 22.27 32.42
C THR A 5 6.16 22.85 33.47
N ILE A 6 5.02 23.42 33.05
CA ILE A 6 3.92 23.76 33.96
C ILE A 6 2.75 22.81 33.70
N LEU A 7 2.29 22.22 34.80
CA LEU A 7 1.35 21.13 34.97
C LEU A 7 -0.13 21.58 34.93
N VAL A 8 -0.94 20.75 34.25
CA VAL A 8 -2.25 20.18 34.66
C VAL A 8 -3.45 21.12 34.84
N LYS A 9 -4.50 20.88 34.02
CA LYS A 9 -5.89 20.51 34.44
C LYS A 9 -6.84 20.57 33.23
N THR A 10 -6.79 19.54 32.37
CA THR A 10 -7.91 18.97 31.55
C THR A 10 -7.34 18.09 30.43
N GLY A 11 -7.40 16.76 30.59
CA GLY A 11 -7.82 15.81 29.56
C GLY A 11 -7.10 15.62 28.20
N SER A 12 -6.03 16.33 27.83
CA SER A 12 -5.28 15.98 26.59
C SER A 12 -3.80 16.33 26.66
N LEU A 13 -2.92 15.33 26.54
CA LEU A 13 -1.50 15.54 26.20
C LEU A 13 -1.45 16.16 24.79
N ARG A 14 -1.22 17.47 24.70
CA ARG A 14 -0.90 18.13 23.42
C ARG A 14 0.61 18.09 23.26
N PHE A 15 1.10 17.31 22.31
CA PHE A 15 2.50 17.36 21.89
C PHE A 15 2.66 18.63 21.03
N PHE A 16 3.07 19.74 21.63
CA PHE A 16 3.27 21.01 20.92
C PHE A 16 4.46 20.91 19.97
N SER A 17 4.25 21.26 18.70
CA SER A 17 5.33 21.57 17.75
C SER A 17 5.51 23.09 17.66
N ALA A 18 6.76 23.54 17.54
CA ALA A 18 7.07 24.95 17.28
C ALA A 18 6.50 25.37 15.91
N PRO A 19 6.10 26.64 15.72
CA PRO A 19 5.65 27.15 14.43
C PRO A 19 6.68 26.87 13.34
N SER A 20 6.24 26.38 12.19
CA SER A 20 7.09 26.02 11.03
C SER A 20 8.05 27.15 10.62
N GLN A 21 7.59 28.40 10.69
CA GLN A 21 8.34 29.62 10.37
C GLN A 21 9.52 29.89 11.32
N THR A 22 9.47 29.39 12.55
CA THR A 22 10.52 29.60 13.57
C THR A 22 11.63 28.55 13.53
N LEU A 23 11.45 27.49 12.72
CA LEU A 23 12.42 26.42 12.58
C LEU A 23 13.53 26.81 11.60
N LEU A 24 14.69 26.17 11.75
CA LEU A 24 15.89 26.40 10.97
C LEU A 24 16.56 27.78 11.15
N PRO A 25 16.63 28.35 12.38
CA PRO A 25 17.09 29.73 12.60
C PRO A 25 18.53 29.98 12.12
N ARG A 26 19.40 28.96 12.15
CA ARG A 26 20.82 29.05 11.75
C ARG A 26 21.10 28.41 10.40
N CYS A 27 20.09 28.01 9.63
CA CYS A 27 20.33 27.37 8.33
C CYS A 27 20.97 28.35 7.34
N THR A 28 22.16 28.01 6.84
CA THR A 28 22.94 28.84 5.92
C THR A 28 22.67 28.56 4.43
N GLY A 29 21.80 27.61 4.10
CA GLY A 29 21.56 27.22 2.70
C GLY A 29 22.73 26.46 2.04
N CYS A 30 23.71 25.95 2.81
CA CYS A 30 24.95 25.36 2.30
C CYS A 30 24.83 24.11 1.40
N GLY A 31 23.64 23.54 1.22
CA GLY A 31 23.41 22.46 0.26
C GLY A 31 23.87 21.05 0.68
N LYS A 32 24.55 20.85 1.83
CA LYS A 32 25.08 19.52 2.24
C LYS A 32 23.99 18.43 2.30
N CYS A 33 22.78 18.78 2.73
CA CYS A 33 21.63 17.89 2.83
C CYS A 33 21.06 17.41 1.48
N LEU A 34 21.44 18.04 0.36
CA LEU A 34 20.94 17.69 -0.97
C LEU A 34 21.60 16.40 -1.48
N SER A 35 22.88 16.17 -1.20
CA SER A 35 23.67 15.05 -1.73
C SER A 35 22.99 13.66 -1.60
N GLY A 36 22.35 13.40 -0.45
CA GLY A 36 21.65 12.16 -0.12
C GLY A 36 20.15 12.12 -0.45
N CYS A 37 19.53 13.24 -0.80
CA CYS A 37 18.07 13.37 -0.84
C CYS A 37 17.54 13.71 -2.24
N ALA A 38 16.79 12.79 -2.88
CA ALA A 38 16.20 13.06 -4.19
C ALA A 38 15.23 14.25 -4.15
N PHE A 39 14.38 14.31 -3.12
CA PHE A 39 13.44 15.41 -2.89
C PHE A 39 14.13 16.79 -2.79
N LEU A 40 15.14 16.95 -1.92
CA LEU A 40 15.81 18.25 -1.77
C LEU A 40 16.67 18.63 -2.99
N LYS A 41 17.15 17.65 -3.76
CA LYS A 41 17.84 17.95 -5.03
C LYS A 41 16.92 18.60 -6.05
N GLU A 42 15.66 18.19 -6.08
CA GLU A 42 14.68 18.68 -7.05
C GLU A 42 14.02 19.97 -6.58
N HIS A 43 13.69 20.08 -5.29
CA HIS A 43 12.90 21.21 -4.77
C HIS A 43 13.71 22.24 -3.97
N GLY A 44 15.03 22.08 -3.88
CA GLY A 44 15.92 22.99 -3.18
C GLY A 44 16.12 22.67 -1.70
N SER A 45 16.91 23.52 -1.04
CA SER A 45 17.29 23.38 0.36
C SER A 45 16.10 23.64 1.31
N PRO A 46 16.16 23.15 2.56
CA PRO A 46 15.16 23.46 3.57
C PRO A 46 14.97 24.96 3.80
N LEU A 47 16.03 25.78 3.69
CA LEU A 47 15.96 27.23 3.79
C LEU A 47 15.10 27.84 2.67
N GLN A 48 15.33 27.43 1.43
CA GLN A 48 14.54 27.89 0.27
C GLN A 48 13.07 27.49 0.38
N ILE A 49 12.78 26.31 0.94
CA ILE A 49 11.39 25.88 1.17
C ILE A 49 10.75 26.68 2.32
N ARG A 50 11.52 27.12 3.32
CA ARG A 50 11.04 28.05 4.35
C ARG A 50 10.72 29.42 3.76
N GLU A 51 11.59 29.98 2.92
CA GLU A 51 11.33 31.23 2.19
C GLU A 51 10.09 31.12 1.27
N LEU A 52 9.89 29.93 0.67
CA LEU A 52 8.69 29.62 -0.10
C LEU A 52 7.41 29.69 0.74
N LEU A 53 7.48 29.39 2.04
CA LEU A 53 6.33 29.47 2.93
C LEU A 53 5.79 30.91 3.06
N GLU A 54 6.66 31.91 2.95
CA GLU A 54 6.29 33.34 3.02
C GLU A 54 5.60 33.81 1.74
N THR A 55 6.07 33.34 0.58
CA THR A 55 5.61 33.82 -0.73
C THR A 55 4.52 32.94 -1.35
N ARG A 56 4.60 31.62 -1.19
CA ARG A 56 3.72 30.59 -1.78
C ARG A 56 3.44 29.47 -0.77
N PRO A 57 2.71 29.76 0.33
CA PRO A 57 2.54 28.84 1.45
C PRO A 57 1.92 27.50 1.06
N GLU A 58 0.92 27.48 0.16
CA GLU A 58 0.30 26.22 -0.26
C GLU A 58 1.27 25.28 -0.99
N GLU A 59 2.19 25.84 -1.76
CA GLU A 59 3.22 25.06 -2.46
C GLU A 59 4.17 24.42 -1.45
N ALA A 60 4.70 25.20 -0.51
CA ALA A 60 5.57 24.71 0.56
C ALA A 60 4.92 23.60 1.40
N LEU A 61 3.64 23.77 1.77
CA LEU A 61 2.87 22.77 2.52
C LEU A 61 2.69 21.47 1.72
N ARG A 62 2.43 21.53 0.41
CA ARG A 62 2.33 20.34 -0.45
C ARG A 62 3.67 19.62 -0.59
N LEU A 63 4.77 20.35 -0.75
CA LEU A 63 6.13 19.78 -0.86
C LEU A 63 6.53 18.98 0.38
N ALA A 64 6.05 19.34 1.57
CA ALA A 64 6.33 18.60 2.80
C ALA A 64 5.92 17.12 2.73
N PHE A 65 4.91 16.77 1.93
CA PHE A 65 4.46 15.38 1.73
C PHE A 65 5.41 14.55 0.86
N LEU A 66 6.34 15.18 0.15
CA LEU A 66 7.40 14.52 -0.63
C LEU A 66 8.65 14.18 0.22
N CYS A 67 8.78 14.77 1.41
CA CYS A 67 9.85 14.46 2.35
C CYS A 67 9.63 13.10 3.04
N SER A 68 10.65 12.25 3.16
CA SER A 68 10.51 10.94 3.85
C SER A 68 10.66 11.01 5.37
N LEU A 69 10.91 12.20 5.94
CA LEU A 69 11.18 12.43 7.36
C LEU A 69 12.31 11.53 7.93
N CYS A 70 13.25 11.12 7.07
CA CYS A 70 14.29 10.15 7.43
C CYS A 70 15.47 10.73 8.25
N GLY A 71 15.49 12.04 8.48
CA GLY A 71 16.52 12.72 9.31
C GLY A 71 17.93 12.72 8.74
N LEU A 72 18.15 12.30 7.48
CA LEU A 72 19.49 12.34 6.89
C LEU A 72 20.02 13.77 6.77
N CYS A 73 19.13 14.72 6.44
CA CYS A 73 19.43 16.15 6.40
C CYS A 73 19.90 16.68 7.76
N THR A 74 19.25 16.28 8.85
CA THR A 74 19.65 16.59 10.24
C THR A 74 21.03 16.02 10.54
N ALA A 75 21.28 14.77 10.17
CA ALA A 75 22.56 14.10 10.46
C ALA A 75 23.77 14.67 9.72
N VAL A 76 23.57 15.36 8.59
CA VAL A 76 24.66 15.98 7.79
C VAL A 76 24.69 17.49 7.90
N CYS A 77 23.83 18.10 8.71
CA CYS A 77 23.77 19.54 8.87
C CYS A 77 24.97 20.04 9.70
N PRO A 78 25.78 20.98 9.18
CA PRO A 78 26.92 21.51 9.94
C PRO A 78 26.47 22.40 11.12
N GLU A 79 25.30 23.03 11.01
CA GLU A 79 24.75 23.95 12.02
C GLU A 79 23.89 23.23 13.09
N GLY A 80 23.82 21.90 13.03
CA GLY A 80 23.00 21.09 13.94
C GLY A 80 21.50 21.36 13.83
N GLU A 81 21.03 21.91 12.71
CA GLU A 81 19.61 22.15 12.47
C GLU A 81 18.85 20.84 12.22
N ASP A 82 17.53 20.86 12.47
CA ASP A 82 16.64 19.72 12.24
C ASP A 82 15.59 19.96 11.13
N PRO A 83 15.99 19.83 9.85
CA PRO A 83 15.04 19.94 8.75
C PRO A 83 13.95 18.87 8.75
N ALA A 84 14.16 17.70 9.38
CA ALA A 84 13.11 16.69 9.44
C ALA A 84 11.92 17.16 10.30
N SER A 85 12.19 17.81 11.43
CA SER A 85 11.15 18.42 12.26
C SER A 85 10.48 19.61 11.58
N PHE A 86 11.22 20.40 10.79
CA PHE A 86 10.63 21.44 9.93
C PHE A 86 9.58 20.87 8.95
N PHE A 87 9.91 19.81 8.21
CA PHE A 87 8.94 19.19 7.30
C PHE A 87 7.76 18.52 8.02
N LEU A 88 7.97 17.99 9.22
CA LEU A 88 6.87 17.47 10.05
C LEU A 88 5.91 18.59 10.46
N ALA A 89 6.45 19.75 10.89
CA ALA A 89 5.65 20.92 11.25
C ALA A 89 4.80 21.41 10.06
N LEU A 90 5.36 21.46 8.86
CA LEU A 90 4.60 21.79 7.64
C LEU A 90 3.46 20.79 7.37
N ARG A 91 3.68 19.49 7.58
CA ARG A 91 2.60 18.50 7.44
C ARG A 91 1.49 18.71 8.47
N GLN A 92 1.86 19.01 9.71
CA GLN A 92 0.91 19.30 10.79
C GLN A 92 0.08 20.56 10.48
N GLU A 93 0.74 21.62 9.99
CA GLU A 93 0.08 22.85 9.55
C GLU A 93 -0.88 22.59 8.38
N ALA A 94 -0.44 21.82 7.37
CA ALA A 94 -1.25 21.47 6.22
C ALA A 94 -2.51 20.67 6.62
N VAL A 95 -2.37 19.68 7.51
CA VAL A 95 -3.51 18.87 7.98
C VAL A 95 -4.40 19.68 8.92
N GLY A 96 -3.83 20.40 9.88
CA GLY A 96 -4.56 21.22 10.84
C GLY A 96 -5.36 22.33 10.19
N GLY A 97 -4.83 22.93 9.12
CA GLY A 97 -5.51 23.94 8.30
C GLY A 97 -6.44 23.38 7.22
N GLY A 98 -6.61 22.05 7.11
CA GLY A 98 -7.47 21.42 6.09
C GLY A 98 -6.96 21.53 4.65
N LYS A 99 -5.66 21.83 4.45
CA LYS A 99 -5.01 22.05 3.15
C LYS A 99 -4.34 20.79 2.58
N ALA A 100 -4.23 19.73 3.36
CA ALA A 100 -3.58 18.48 2.97
C ALA A 100 -4.53 17.52 2.22
N ASP A 101 -4.10 17.02 1.05
CA ASP A 101 -4.76 15.88 0.40
C ASP A 101 -4.21 14.56 0.96
N LEU A 102 -5.02 13.87 1.76
CA LEU A 102 -4.67 12.57 2.35
C LEU A 102 -5.17 11.38 1.53
N SER A 103 -5.85 11.60 0.40
CA SER A 103 -6.41 10.53 -0.42
C SER A 103 -5.36 9.51 -0.92
N PRO A 104 -4.10 9.88 -1.25
CA PRO A 104 -3.08 8.91 -1.65
C PRO A 104 -2.70 7.94 -0.51
N TYR A 105 -2.87 8.37 0.75
CA TYR A 105 -2.48 7.60 1.94
C TYR A 105 -3.58 6.68 2.46
N THR A 106 -4.73 6.57 1.77
CA THR A 106 -5.89 5.77 2.20
C THR A 106 -5.53 4.34 2.62
N ARG A 107 -4.61 3.67 1.90
CA ARG A 107 -4.18 2.30 2.24
C ARG A 107 -3.42 2.24 3.56
N LEU A 108 -2.55 3.22 3.81
CA LEU A 108 -1.77 3.34 5.03
C LEU A 108 -2.68 3.67 6.23
N LEU A 109 -3.58 4.64 6.06
CA LEU A 109 -4.55 5.01 7.08
C LEU A 109 -5.48 3.83 7.43
N ALA A 110 -5.90 3.04 6.44
CA ALA A 110 -6.66 1.83 6.69
C ALA A 110 -5.84 0.74 7.40
N TYR A 111 -4.53 0.64 7.12
CA TYR A 111 -3.64 -0.27 7.84
C TYR A 111 -3.50 0.14 9.32
N GLU A 112 -3.28 1.41 9.59
CA GLU A 112 -3.20 1.97 10.95
C GLU A 112 -4.51 1.81 11.72
N ALA A 113 -5.66 2.17 11.11
CA ALA A 113 -6.97 2.01 11.73
C ALA A 113 -7.28 0.55 12.10
N ARG A 114 -6.90 -0.42 11.24
CA ARG A 114 -6.94 -1.84 11.62
C ARG A 114 -5.97 -2.15 12.74
N GLY A 115 -4.79 -1.53 12.72
CA GLY A 115 -3.74 -1.69 13.72
C GLY A 115 -4.18 -1.41 15.16
N VAL A 116 -5.05 -0.40 15.34
CA VAL A 116 -5.63 0.01 16.64
C VAL A 116 -7.06 -0.53 16.86
N SER A 117 -7.50 -1.51 16.06
CA SER A 117 -8.84 -2.08 16.17
C SER A 117 -8.87 -3.30 17.08
N ARG A 118 -10.03 -3.55 17.70
CA ARG A 118 -10.26 -4.70 18.61
C ARG A 118 -9.71 -5.99 18.04
N ARG A 119 -9.90 -6.25 16.74
CA ARG A 119 -9.43 -7.47 16.07
C ARG A 119 -7.93 -7.70 16.18
N PHE A 120 -7.12 -6.65 16.12
CA PHE A 120 -5.66 -6.76 16.04
C PHE A 120 -4.93 -6.26 17.28
N THR A 121 -5.65 -5.65 18.24
CA THR A 121 -5.09 -5.24 19.53
C THR A 121 -5.27 -6.32 20.58
N TRP A 122 -4.27 -6.48 21.45
CA TRP A 122 -4.35 -7.24 22.70
C TRP A 122 -3.24 -6.82 23.65
N SER A 123 -3.62 -6.35 24.84
CA SER A 123 -2.70 -6.12 25.96
C SER A 123 -2.86 -7.26 26.97
N HIS A 124 -1.74 -7.82 27.40
CA HIS A 124 -1.66 -8.88 28.40
C HIS A 124 -0.63 -8.48 29.45
N LEU A 125 -1.10 -8.09 30.63
CA LEU A 125 -0.26 -7.66 31.76
C LEU A 125 -0.41 -8.67 32.91
N PRO A 126 0.67 -9.38 33.27
CA PRO A 126 0.74 -10.18 34.50
C PRO A 126 0.60 -9.32 35.78
N GLU A 127 0.39 -9.97 36.92
CA GLU A 127 0.40 -9.28 38.22
C GLU A 127 1.79 -8.67 38.50
N GLY A 128 1.84 -7.43 38.99
CA GLY A 128 3.10 -6.73 39.23
C GLY A 128 3.88 -6.33 37.96
N CYS A 129 3.26 -6.36 36.78
CA CYS A 129 3.89 -5.97 35.51
C CYS A 129 4.32 -4.49 35.49
N ASP A 130 5.63 -4.24 35.52
CA ASP A 130 6.22 -2.91 35.34
C ASP A 130 6.84 -2.69 33.94
N THR A 131 7.01 -3.77 33.18
CA THR A 131 7.71 -3.80 31.89
C THR A 131 6.84 -4.48 30.86
N VAL A 132 6.69 -3.86 29.68
CA VAL A 132 5.96 -4.46 28.56
C VAL A 132 6.84 -4.61 27.33
N PHE A 133 6.66 -5.71 26.61
CA PHE A 133 7.16 -5.88 25.26
C PHE A 133 6.14 -5.34 24.24
N PHE A 134 6.57 -4.36 23.45
CA PHE A 134 5.81 -3.76 22.36
C PHE A 134 6.50 -4.05 21.02
N PRO A 135 6.15 -5.15 20.32
CA PRO A 135 6.85 -5.58 19.11
C PRO A 135 6.60 -4.68 17.89
N GLY A 136 5.51 -3.91 17.90
CA GLY A 136 5.04 -3.13 16.78
C GLY A 136 4.20 -3.93 15.77
N CYS A 137 3.26 -3.24 15.13
CA CYS A 137 2.21 -3.85 14.32
C CYS A 137 2.70 -4.59 13.05
N GLY A 138 3.84 -4.18 12.49
CA GLY A 138 4.44 -4.80 11.31
C GLY A 138 5.16 -6.11 11.63
N LEU A 139 5.91 -6.14 12.72
CA LEU A 139 6.67 -7.32 13.14
C LEU A 139 5.73 -8.45 13.55
N SER A 140 4.66 -8.13 14.30
CA SER A 140 3.61 -9.10 14.69
C SER A 140 2.91 -9.80 13.52
N GLY A 141 2.97 -9.23 12.30
CA GLY A 141 2.41 -9.86 11.10
C GLY A 141 3.47 -10.53 10.22
N THR A 142 4.64 -9.90 10.06
CA THR A 142 5.69 -10.43 9.20
C THR A 142 6.46 -11.59 9.85
N ARG A 143 6.57 -11.59 11.18
CA ARG A 143 7.36 -12.51 12.01
C ARG A 143 6.63 -12.81 13.33
N SER A 144 5.39 -13.30 13.24
CA SER A 144 4.53 -13.55 14.40
C SER A 144 5.11 -14.56 15.38
N ASP A 145 5.74 -15.64 14.89
CA ASP A 145 6.33 -16.65 15.77
C ASP A 145 7.56 -16.10 16.51
N LYS A 146 8.48 -15.44 15.79
CA LYS A 146 9.63 -14.74 16.39
C LYS A 146 9.20 -13.70 17.42
N THR A 147 8.12 -12.96 17.13
CA THR A 147 7.53 -12.01 18.08
C THR A 147 7.14 -12.69 19.39
N PHE A 148 6.51 -13.86 19.31
CA PHE A 148 6.12 -14.62 20.49
C PHE A 148 7.34 -15.15 21.25
N ARG A 149 8.33 -15.71 20.54
CA ARG A 149 9.54 -16.25 21.17
C ARG A 149 10.41 -15.19 21.83
N VAL A 150 10.53 -14.01 21.23
CA VAL A 150 11.20 -12.87 21.86
C VAL A 150 10.52 -12.50 23.18
N TRP A 151 9.18 -12.51 23.22
CA TRP A 151 8.48 -12.26 24.48
C TRP A 151 8.70 -13.36 25.52
N GLN A 152 8.74 -14.64 25.11
CA GLN A 152 9.08 -15.74 26.01
C GLN A 152 10.49 -15.60 26.58
N TYR A 153 11.46 -15.28 25.72
CA TYR A 153 12.83 -14.98 26.10
C TYR A 153 12.91 -13.83 27.12
N LEU A 154 12.19 -12.73 26.89
CA LEU A 154 12.14 -11.62 27.86
C LEU A 154 11.55 -12.05 29.21
N ARG A 155 10.70 -13.08 29.27
CA ARG A 155 10.14 -13.60 30.52
C ARG A 155 11.10 -14.49 31.30
N GLU A 156 12.20 -14.95 30.70
CA GLU A 156 13.25 -15.68 31.41
C GLU A 156 14.03 -14.73 32.33
N THR A 157 14.21 -13.47 31.92
CA THR A 157 14.92 -12.43 32.69
C THR A 157 13.98 -11.46 33.41
N ILE A 158 12.79 -11.23 32.87
CA ILE A 158 11.75 -10.36 33.42
C ILE A 158 10.45 -11.15 33.52
N PRO A 159 10.26 -11.99 34.56
CA PRO A 159 9.13 -12.93 34.63
C PRO A 159 7.74 -12.31 34.42
N GLN A 160 7.56 -11.08 34.92
CA GLN A 160 6.32 -10.30 34.82
C GLN A 160 6.20 -9.45 33.55
N ALA A 161 7.07 -9.63 32.56
CA ALA A 161 7.01 -8.85 31.32
C ALA A 161 5.69 -9.07 30.58
N GLY A 162 4.90 -8.00 30.46
CA GLY A 162 3.67 -7.98 29.70
C GLY A 162 3.90 -7.98 28.19
N LEU A 163 2.85 -8.27 27.42
CA LEU A 163 2.85 -8.19 25.96
C LEU A 163 1.75 -7.24 25.47
N VAL A 164 2.13 -6.25 24.67
CA VAL A 164 1.19 -5.28 24.09
C VAL A 164 1.25 -5.34 22.57
N LEU A 165 0.27 -6.04 22.00
CA LEU A 165 0.03 -6.07 20.56
C LEU A 165 -0.83 -4.85 20.19
N ASP A 166 -0.22 -3.78 19.70
CA ASP A 166 -0.93 -2.56 19.25
C ASP A 166 -0.13 -1.84 18.13
N CYS A 167 -0.63 -0.70 17.67
CA CYS A 167 0.05 0.22 16.78
C CYS A 167 0.44 1.51 17.53
N CYS A 168 1.70 1.93 17.40
CA CYS A 168 2.19 3.22 17.94
C CYS A 168 1.65 4.45 17.19
N THR A 169 0.84 4.26 16.14
CA THR A 169 0.25 5.32 15.31
C THR A 169 1.24 6.32 14.70
N LYS A 170 2.48 5.87 14.47
CA LYS A 170 3.48 6.63 13.70
C LYS A 170 2.97 7.11 12.32
N PRO A 171 2.18 6.33 11.55
CA PRO A 171 1.64 6.83 10.29
C PRO A 171 0.83 8.12 10.41
N SER A 172 -0.08 8.23 11.38
CA SER A 172 -0.83 9.47 11.62
C SER A 172 0.09 10.61 12.07
N HIS A 173 1.06 10.33 12.95
CA HIS A 173 2.10 11.30 13.33
C HIS A 173 2.85 11.84 12.10
N ASP A 174 3.44 10.95 11.29
CA ASP A 174 4.27 11.33 10.14
C ASP A 174 3.46 12.02 9.03
N LEU A 175 2.15 11.82 8.96
CA LEU A 175 1.26 12.53 8.04
C LEU A 175 0.79 13.88 8.57
N GLY A 176 1.20 14.29 9.78
CA GLY A 176 0.77 15.54 10.41
C GLY A 176 -0.63 15.47 11.02
N ARG A 177 -1.23 14.28 11.17
CA ARG A 177 -2.55 14.10 11.80
C ARG A 177 -2.43 14.11 13.33
N GLN A 178 -1.95 15.22 13.87
CA GLN A 178 -1.57 15.34 15.28
C GLN A 178 -2.71 14.94 16.22
N GLY A 179 -3.92 15.47 16.02
CA GLY A 179 -5.07 15.12 16.87
C GLY A 179 -5.40 13.61 16.86
N ALA A 180 -5.23 12.92 15.74
CA ALA A 180 -5.44 11.47 15.67
C ALA A 180 -4.32 10.69 16.38
N PHE A 181 -3.08 11.17 16.27
CA PHE A 181 -1.94 10.60 16.99
C PHE A 181 -2.07 10.82 18.50
N ASP A 182 -2.37 12.04 18.95
CA ASP A 182 -2.56 12.39 20.37
C ASP A 182 -3.67 11.55 21.00
N ALA A 183 -4.80 11.41 20.30
CA ALA A 183 -5.92 10.61 20.76
C ALA A 183 -5.54 9.12 20.89
N ALA A 184 -4.85 8.55 19.90
CA ALA A 184 -4.51 7.14 19.90
C ALA A 184 -3.30 6.81 20.77
N PHE A 185 -2.15 7.42 20.52
CA PHE A 185 -0.94 7.14 21.29
C PHE A 185 -1.05 7.65 22.73
N GLY A 186 -1.62 8.85 22.94
CA GLY A 186 -1.79 9.42 24.28
C GLY A 186 -2.78 8.64 25.16
N GLU A 187 -3.74 7.92 24.57
CA GLU A 187 -4.57 6.96 25.31
C GLU A 187 -3.78 5.72 25.71
N LEU A 188 -3.00 5.13 24.79
CA LEU A 188 -2.17 3.95 25.09
C LEU A 188 -1.15 4.27 26.18
N HIS A 189 -0.48 5.42 26.05
CA HIS A 189 0.54 5.91 26.98
C HIS A 189 -0.01 6.07 28.41
N ARG A 190 -1.12 6.79 28.57
CA ARG A 190 -1.78 6.95 29.88
C ARG A 190 -2.19 5.61 30.46
N TRP A 191 -2.81 4.75 29.65
CA TRP A 191 -3.24 3.44 30.13
C TRP A 191 -2.07 2.59 30.64
N LEU A 192 -0.92 2.60 29.95
CA LEU A 192 0.27 1.89 30.43
C LEU A 192 0.72 2.42 31.80
N LEU A 193 0.83 3.74 31.96
CA LEU A 193 1.25 4.36 33.21
C LEU A 193 0.28 4.10 34.37
N ASP A 194 -1.03 4.17 34.10
CA ASP A 194 -2.11 3.94 35.07
C ASP A 194 -2.12 2.48 35.56
N HIS A 195 -1.57 1.54 34.78
CA HIS A 195 -1.46 0.13 35.12
C HIS A 195 -0.05 -0.26 35.59
N GLY A 196 0.72 0.70 36.09
CA GLY A 196 2.01 0.44 36.75
C GLY A 196 3.19 0.22 35.80
N VAL A 197 2.99 0.28 34.48
CA VAL A 197 4.09 0.14 33.52
C VAL A 197 5.00 1.36 33.62
N ARG A 198 6.31 1.08 33.67
CA ARG A 198 7.39 2.07 33.72
C ARG A 198 8.43 1.85 32.62
N ARG A 199 8.54 0.63 32.08
CA ARG A 199 9.48 0.31 31.00
C ARG A 199 8.77 -0.29 29.79
N VAL A 200 9.18 0.11 28.60
CA VAL A 200 8.70 -0.42 27.32
C VAL A 200 9.89 -0.94 26.53
N VAL A 201 9.94 -2.25 26.34
CA VAL A 201 10.89 -2.92 25.46
C VAL A 201 10.29 -3.00 24.07
N VAL A 202 10.97 -2.46 23.06
CA VAL A 202 10.47 -2.41 21.68
C VAL A 202 11.36 -3.18 20.72
N ALA A 203 10.75 -3.85 19.74
CA ALA A 203 11.50 -4.46 18.62
C ALA A 203 11.46 -3.62 17.34
N CYS A 204 10.47 -2.73 17.21
CA CYS A 204 10.31 -1.92 16.02
C CYS A 204 10.98 -0.55 16.19
N PRO A 205 11.95 -0.16 15.33
CA PRO A 205 12.60 1.15 15.39
C PRO A 205 11.64 2.33 15.32
N ASN A 206 10.54 2.17 14.58
CA ASN A 206 9.48 3.18 14.50
C ASN A 206 8.75 3.35 15.83
N CYS A 207 8.52 2.25 16.56
CA CYS A 207 7.92 2.29 17.89
C CYS A 207 8.90 2.88 18.90
N PHE A 208 10.20 2.53 18.81
CA PHE A 208 11.24 3.15 19.62
C PHE A 208 11.20 4.68 19.48
N LYS A 209 11.24 5.19 18.25
CA LYS A 209 11.17 6.64 18.01
C LYS A 209 9.94 7.29 18.67
N VAL A 210 8.77 6.66 18.54
CA VAL A 210 7.53 7.21 19.12
C VAL A 210 7.56 7.19 20.65
N PHE A 211 7.89 6.06 21.27
CA PHE A 211 7.95 5.96 22.73
C PHE A 211 9.05 6.82 23.33
N HIS A 212 10.23 6.85 22.71
CA HIS A 212 11.35 7.67 23.17
C HIS A 212 11.03 9.17 23.11
N GLN A 213 10.35 9.63 22.06
CA GLN A 213 10.04 11.06 21.89
C GLN A 213 8.78 11.52 22.63
N TYR A 214 7.75 10.66 22.73
CA TYR A 214 6.42 11.06 23.19
C TYR A 214 5.92 10.26 24.40
N GLY A 215 6.64 9.22 24.83
CA GLY A 215 6.26 8.35 25.94
C GLY A 215 6.78 8.81 27.29
N THR A 216 6.76 10.11 27.59
CA THR A 216 7.28 10.68 28.85
C THR A 216 6.81 9.90 30.07
N GLY A 217 7.73 9.54 30.98
CA GLY A 217 7.44 8.70 32.14
C GLY A 217 7.55 7.18 31.88
N LEU A 218 7.82 6.77 30.63
CA LEU A 218 8.21 5.41 30.28
C LEU A 218 9.67 5.35 29.84
N GLU A 219 10.48 4.51 30.48
CA GLU A 219 11.80 4.15 29.98
C GLU A 219 11.65 3.28 28.73
N THR A 220 12.27 3.67 27.62
CA THR A 220 12.18 2.93 26.36
C THR A 220 13.52 2.28 26.06
N ARG A 221 13.54 0.95 25.90
CA ARG A 221 14.74 0.17 25.52
C ARG A 221 14.47 -0.67 24.27
N SER A 222 15.48 -0.87 23.45
CA SER A 222 15.39 -1.80 22.33
C SER A 222 15.61 -3.24 22.80
N VAL A 223 14.83 -4.17 22.24
CA VAL A 223 15.05 -5.60 22.50
C VAL A 223 16.42 -6.08 22.00
N TYR A 224 16.97 -5.42 20.97
CA TYR A 224 18.27 -5.77 20.41
C TYR A 224 19.41 -5.50 21.39
N GLU A 225 19.30 -4.46 22.22
CA GLU A 225 20.28 -4.16 23.26
C GLU A 225 20.26 -5.26 24.32
N LEU A 226 19.07 -5.62 24.81
CA LEU A 226 18.90 -6.71 25.79
C LEU A 226 19.41 -8.06 25.26
N MET A 227 19.08 -8.41 24.01
CA MET A 227 19.56 -9.64 23.38
C MET A 227 21.08 -9.63 23.14
N ALA A 228 21.68 -8.46 22.91
CA ALA A 228 23.12 -8.34 22.72
C ALA A 228 23.88 -8.46 24.04
N ASP A 229 23.27 -8.11 25.17
CA ASP A 229 23.88 -8.25 26.50
C ASP A 229 23.92 -9.72 26.96
N ASP A 230 23.11 -10.60 26.36
CA ASP A 230 23.05 -12.03 26.68
C ASP A 230 24.04 -12.85 25.83
N PRO A 231 25.12 -13.40 26.42
CA PRO A 231 26.12 -14.17 25.69
C PRO A 231 25.63 -15.57 25.28
N ASP A 232 24.62 -16.12 25.95
CA ASP A 232 24.14 -17.50 25.75
C ASP A 232 23.11 -17.58 24.62
N LEU A 233 22.56 -16.42 24.20
CA LEU A 233 21.63 -16.34 23.08
C LEU A 233 22.31 -16.61 21.74
N ALA A 234 22.21 -17.85 21.28
CA ALA A 234 22.82 -18.33 20.04
C ALA A 234 22.01 -17.97 18.77
N PRO A 235 22.65 -17.40 17.72
CA PRO A 235 22.04 -17.21 16.41
C PRO A 235 22.15 -18.45 15.52
N SER A 236 21.34 -18.49 14.46
CA SER A 236 21.57 -19.36 13.31
C SER A 236 22.83 -18.93 12.56
N PRO A 237 23.72 -19.87 12.20
CA PRO A 237 24.94 -19.53 11.48
C PRO A 237 24.63 -19.08 10.06
N VAL A 238 25.40 -18.11 9.57
CA VAL A 238 25.42 -17.65 8.18
C VAL A 238 26.86 -17.57 7.68
N THR A 239 27.04 -17.63 6.37
CA THR A 239 28.36 -17.53 5.75
C THR A 239 28.41 -16.37 4.76
N GLY A 240 29.60 -15.79 4.60
CA GLY A 240 29.88 -14.77 3.59
C GLY A 240 29.57 -13.33 4.01
N ALA A 241 29.81 -12.43 3.05
CA ALA A 241 29.67 -10.99 3.23
C ALA A 241 28.20 -10.58 3.36
N HIS A 242 27.90 -9.78 4.39
CA HIS A 242 26.58 -9.22 4.64
C HIS A 242 26.68 -7.72 4.86
N ARG A 243 25.75 -6.95 4.33
CA ARG A 243 25.67 -5.51 4.60
C ARG A 243 24.72 -5.21 5.74
N MET A 244 24.97 -4.15 6.48
CA MET A 244 24.04 -3.62 7.48
C MET A 244 23.24 -2.44 6.92
N HIS A 245 21.91 -2.48 7.04
CA HIS A 245 21.05 -1.34 6.74
C HIS A 245 20.34 -0.84 8.00
N ASP A 246 20.78 0.32 8.46
CA ASP A 246 20.27 1.01 9.64
C ASP A 246 18.95 1.75 9.36
N PRO A 247 17.85 1.40 10.03
CA PRO A 247 16.57 2.08 9.89
C PRO A 247 16.64 3.54 10.36
N CYS A 248 16.17 4.46 9.53
CA CYS A 248 16.24 5.89 9.81
C CYS A 248 15.53 6.36 11.09
N ALA A 249 14.61 5.56 11.66
CA ALA A 249 13.89 5.91 12.88
C ALA A 249 14.78 5.91 14.13
N VAL A 250 15.87 5.15 14.12
CA VAL A 250 16.85 5.03 15.22
C VAL A 250 18.26 5.42 14.76
N ARG A 251 18.31 6.36 13.80
CA ARG A 251 19.56 6.86 13.19
C ARG A 251 20.54 7.42 14.21
N PHE A 252 20.04 7.99 15.30
CA PHE A 252 20.85 8.63 16.33
C PHE A 252 21.05 7.73 17.57
N GLU A 253 20.54 6.49 17.53
CA GLU A 253 20.65 5.52 18.61
C GLU A 253 21.85 4.59 18.36
N GLU A 254 23.04 5.05 18.73
CA GLU A 254 24.28 4.31 18.52
C GLU A 254 24.30 2.98 19.29
N GLY A 255 23.65 2.92 20.47
CA GLY A 255 23.47 1.68 21.24
C GLY A 255 22.72 0.60 20.46
N ILE A 256 21.55 0.92 19.90
CA ILE A 256 20.75 0.00 19.08
C ILE A 256 21.52 -0.43 17.82
N GLN A 257 22.25 0.50 17.21
CA GLN A 257 23.08 0.24 16.02
C GLN A 257 24.23 -0.72 16.33
N GLY A 258 24.92 -0.52 17.46
CA GLY A 258 25.98 -1.40 17.94
C GLY A 258 25.45 -2.79 18.30
N ALA A 259 24.39 -2.85 19.10
CA ALA A 259 23.74 -4.08 19.51
C ALA A 259 23.28 -4.92 18.31
N SER A 260 22.65 -4.29 17.31
CA SER A 260 22.20 -4.99 16.11
C SER A 260 23.37 -5.54 15.27
N ARG A 261 24.52 -4.87 15.24
CA ARG A 261 25.75 -5.38 14.60
C ARG A 261 26.35 -6.52 15.39
N ALA A 262 26.43 -6.42 16.72
CA ALA A 262 26.94 -7.47 17.59
C ALA A 262 26.13 -8.76 17.40
N LEU A 263 24.79 -8.66 17.36
CA LEU A 263 23.90 -9.77 17.05
C LEU A 263 24.17 -10.37 15.66
N ALA A 264 24.39 -9.53 14.64
CA ALA A 264 24.71 -10.03 13.30
C ALA A 264 26.07 -10.75 13.26
N LEU A 265 27.11 -10.20 13.90
CA LEU A 265 28.45 -10.78 13.92
C LEU A 265 28.49 -12.14 14.63
N ARG A 266 27.69 -12.34 15.69
CA ARG A 266 27.57 -13.63 16.38
C ARG A 266 27.10 -14.77 15.48
N SER A 267 26.41 -14.47 14.37
CA SER A 267 26.01 -15.48 13.39
C SER A 267 27.16 -15.99 12.49
N GLY A 268 28.38 -15.43 12.63
CA GLY A 268 29.50 -15.71 11.73
C GLY A 268 29.50 -14.87 10.45
N ALA A 269 28.58 -13.90 10.33
CA ALA A 269 28.54 -12.98 9.19
C ALA A 269 29.79 -12.10 9.13
N VAL A 270 30.32 -11.88 7.91
CA VAL A 270 31.33 -10.85 7.66
C VAL A 270 30.61 -9.56 7.27
N LEU A 271 30.56 -8.58 8.17
CA LEU A 271 29.86 -7.32 7.89
C LEU A 271 30.67 -6.39 6.98
N VAL A 272 30.10 -6.04 5.84
CA VAL A 272 30.64 -5.06 4.89
C VAL A 272 29.89 -3.74 5.05
N GLU A 273 30.57 -2.75 5.63
CA GLU A 273 30.04 -1.40 5.86
C GLU A 273 30.39 -0.46 4.70
N SER A 274 29.53 0.52 4.45
CA SER A 274 29.80 1.58 3.47
C SER A 274 29.84 2.94 4.15
N ALA A 275 30.32 3.97 3.45
CA ALA A 275 30.22 5.36 3.91
C ALA A 275 28.77 5.85 4.15
N ARG A 276 27.76 5.04 3.80
CA ARG A 276 26.33 5.29 3.98
C ARG A 276 25.70 4.30 4.98
N SER A 277 26.43 3.91 6.01
CA SER A 277 25.94 3.14 7.16
C SER A 277 25.66 4.04 8.38
N GLY A 278 24.97 3.50 9.39
CA GLY A 278 24.69 4.16 10.67
C GLY A 278 23.97 5.50 10.51
N ARG A 279 24.54 6.53 11.16
CA ARG A 279 24.03 7.92 11.11
C ARG A 279 23.86 8.47 9.69
N ARG A 280 24.57 7.92 8.69
CA ARG A 280 24.53 8.40 7.29
C ARG A 280 23.70 7.51 6.34
N THR A 281 22.97 6.51 6.87
CA THR A 281 22.17 5.62 6.03
C THR A 281 21.10 6.33 5.21
N LEU A 282 20.96 5.94 3.94
CA LEU A 282 19.92 6.47 3.05
C LEU A 282 18.54 5.92 3.43
N CYS A 283 17.49 6.66 3.09
CA CYS A 283 16.11 6.21 3.28
C CYS A 283 15.83 4.95 2.44
N CYS A 284 15.18 3.94 3.01
CA CYS A 284 14.75 2.74 2.25
C CYS A 284 13.61 3.02 1.26
N GLY A 285 12.93 4.16 1.38
CA GLY A 285 11.78 4.56 0.57
C GLY A 285 10.41 4.37 1.24
N GLU A 286 10.33 3.73 2.41
CA GLU A 286 9.06 3.62 3.18
C GLU A 286 8.76 4.86 4.04
N GLY A 287 9.79 5.62 4.44
CA GLY A 287 9.66 6.73 5.37
C GLY A 287 8.69 7.81 4.89
N GLY A 288 7.87 8.34 5.80
CA GLY A 288 6.86 9.36 5.50
C GLY A 288 5.80 8.93 4.48
N ALA A 289 5.77 7.65 4.11
CA ALA A 289 4.93 7.07 3.07
C ALA A 289 5.03 7.77 1.70
N VAL A 290 6.22 8.29 1.37
CA VAL A 290 6.45 9.05 0.13
C VAL A 290 6.06 8.24 -1.12
N GLY A 291 6.21 6.92 -1.09
CA GLY A 291 5.80 6.06 -2.21
C GLY A 291 4.30 6.12 -2.56
N ALA A 292 3.44 6.68 -1.69
CA ALA A 292 2.03 6.92 -2.00
C ALA A 292 1.81 8.15 -2.90
N VAL A 293 2.70 9.15 -2.81
CA VAL A 293 2.58 10.44 -3.53
C VAL A 293 3.62 10.59 -4.64
N CYS A 294 4.84 10.12 -4.42
CA CYS A 294 5.93 10.13 -5.40
C CYS A 294 6.72 8.81 -5.33
N PRO A 295 6.26 7.76 -6.04
CA PRO A 295 6.96 6.49 -6.14
C PRO A 295 8.39 6.61 -6.68
N GLY A 296 8.64 7.61 -7.54
CA GLY A 296 9.96 7.87 -8.14
C GLY A 296 11.05 8.14 -7.10
N TYR A 297 10.75 8.95 -6.06
CA TYR A 297 11.71 9.20 -4.98
C TYR A 297 11.98 7.94 -4.14
N ALA A 298 10.91 7.23 -3.77
CA ALA A 298 11.02 5.99 -3.04
C ALA A 298 11.87 4.94 -3.79
N GLU A 299 11.80 4.89 -5.12
CA GLU A 299 12.62 3.99 -5.93
C GLU A 299 14.04 4.50 -6.14
N SER A 300 14.23 5.81 -6.29
CA SER A 300 15.55 6.43 -6.41
C SER A 300 16.43 6.14 -5.19
N TRP A 301 15.90 6.31 -3.97
CA TRP A 301 16.64 5.99 -2.75
C TRP A 301 16.92 4.49 -2.61
N ARG A 302 15.92 3.63 -2.87
CA ARG A 302 16.08 2.17 -2.87
C ARG A 302 17.18 1.73 -3.85
N THR A 303 17.18 2.27 -5.06
CA THR A 303 18.19 1.97 -6.09
C THR A 303 19.57 2.40 -5.63
N ARG A 304 19.71 3.57 -5.02
CA ARG A 304 21.01 4.05 -4.50
C ARG A 304 21.56 3.24 -3.34
N ILE A 305 20.71 2.59 -2.54
CA ILE A 305 21.14 1.65 -1.49
C ILE A 305 21.68 0.37 -2.11
N ARG A 306 21.09 -0.05 -3.24
CA ARG A 306 21.47 -1.29 -3.94
C ARG A 306 22.66 -1.10 -4.89
N LYS A 307 22.81 0.11 -5.45
CA LYS A 307 23.89 0.46 -6.38
C LYS A 307 25.25 0.51 -5.67
N GLY A 308 26.10 -0.46 -6.00
CA GLY A 308 27.49 -0.61 -5.51
C GLY A 308 27.70 -1.89 -4.71
N GLN A 309 28.05 -2.99 -5.39
CA GLN A 309 28.16 -4.39 -4.89
C GLN A 309 26.81 -5.12 -4.83
N ASP A 310 26.37 -5.63 -5.99
CA ASP A 310 24.96 -5.96 -6.30
C ASP A 310 24.53 -7.41 -5.95
N THR A 311 25.19 -8.09 -5.01
CA THR A 311 24.80 -9.48 -4.61
C THR A 311 24.79 -9.75 -3.11
N ASP A 312 25.53 -8.99 -2.31
CA ASP A 312 25.67 -9.33 -0.88
C ASP A 312 24.33 -9.20 -0.15
N PRO A 313 23.91 -10.25 0.58
CA PRO A 313 22.76 -10.20 1.46
C PRO A 313 22.87 -9.06 2.48
N MET A 314 21.73 -8.64 3.01
CA MET A 314 21.66 -7.49 3.89
C MET A 314 20.87 -7.82 5.16
N PHE A 315 21.39 -7.38 6.30
CA PHE A 315 20.66 -7.33 7.55
C PHE A 315 20.02 -5.97 7.76
N THR A 316 18.84 -5.99 8.38
CA THR A 316 18.20 -4.81 8.95
C THR A 316 17.39 -5.23 10.16
N TYR A 317 16.94 -4.27 10.97
CA TYR A 317 16.16 -4.52 12.18
C TYR A 317 14.84 -3.72 12.16
N CYS A 318 14.37 -3.41 10.94
CA CYS A 318 13.06 -2.84 10.67
C CYS A 318 12.32 -3.68 9.63
N SER A 319 11.12 -4.17 9.97
CA SER A 319 10.29 -4.96 9.05
C SER A 319 9.90 -4.20 7.78
N GLY A 320 9.75 -2.87 7.88
CA GLY A 320 9.50 -1.99 6.74
C GLY A 320 10.70 -1.96 5.78
N CYS A 321 11.90 -1.73 6.30
CA CYS A 321 13.13 -1.78 5.50
C CYS A 321 13.34 -3.16 4.87
N ALA A 322 13.15 -4.25 5.63
CA ALA A 322 13.30 -5.61 5.11
C ALA A 322 12.35 -5.90 3.93
N SER A 323 11.09 -5.46 4.06
CA SER A 323 10.08 -5.63 3.00
C SER A 323 10.39 -4.77 1.78
N ARG A 324 10.80 -3.50 2.00
CA ARG A 324 11.02 -2.52 0.94
C ARG A 324 12.36 -2.65 0.25
N LEU A 325 13.39 -3.24 0.85
CA LEU A 325 14.69 -3.43 0.19
C LEU A 325 14.80 -4.81 -0.47
N GLY A 326 13.96 -5.77 -0.08
CA GLY A 326 13.91 -7.11 -0.67
C GLY A 326 13.57 -7.12 -2.17
N GLY A 327 13.89 -8.20 -2.85
CA GLY A 327 13.66 -8.39 -4.28
C GLY A 327 14.79 -9.21 -4.88
N SER A 328 15.65 -8.59 -5.69
CA SER A 328 16.83 -9.27 -6.24
C SER A 328 18.05 -9.28 -5.29
N VAL A 329 17.98 -8.54 -4.17
CA VAL A 329 18.90 -8.68 -3.04
C VAL A 329 18.15 -9.36 -1.90
N ARG A 330 18.81 -10.33 -1.27
CA ARG A 330 18.27 -11.03 -0.09
C ARG A 330 18.41 -10.14 1.13
N VAL A 331 17.29 -9.81 1.78
CA VAL A 331 17.27 -8.94 2.96
C VAL A 331 16.64 -9.68 4.13
N HIS A 332 17.45 -9.91 5.17
CA HIS A 332 17.05 -10.55 6.41
C HIS A 332 16.79 -9.51 7.48
N HIS A 333 15.79 -9.77 8.31
CA HIS A 333 15.66 -9.05 9.56
C HIS A 333 16.57 -9.69 10.61
N ILE A 334 17.09 -8.93 11.56
CA ILE A 334 18.02 -9.48 12.56
C ILE A 334 17.40 -10.63 13.36
N LEU A 335 16.12 -10.54 13.70
CA LEU A 335 15.35 -11.61 14.35
C LEU A 335 15.15 -12.87 13.48
N ASP A 336 15.50 -12.85 12.19
CA ASP A 336 15.48 -14.07 11.39
C ASP A 336 16.65 -14.99 11.78
N LEU A 337 17.76 -14.43 12.27
CA LEU A 337 18.90 -15.19 12.80
C LEU A 337 18.56 -15.90 14.12
N TYR A 338 17.69 -15.31 14.93
CA TYR A 338 17.39 -15.80 16.27
C TYR A 338 16.10 -16.61 16.31
N PHE A 339 16.02 -17.54 17.26
CA PHE A 339 14.84 -18.38 17.48
C PHE A 339 14.39 -19.15 16.24
N ASN A 340 15.34 -19.62 15.42
CA ASN A 340 15.10 -20.34 14.18
C ASN A 340 15.28 -21.84 14.41
N ASP A 341 14.30 -22.65 14.02
CA ASP A 341 14.30 -24.10 14.25
C ASP A 341 15.17 -24.86 13.22
N GLY A 342 16.21 -24.22 12.68
CA GLY A 342 17.03 -24.71 11.57
C GLY A 342 16.49 -24.35 10.18
N GLY A 343 17.30 -24.59 9.15
CA GLY A 343 16.96 -24.31 7.74
C GLY A 343 17.33 -22.91 7.24
N GLU A 344 16.95 -22.60 6.00
CA GLU A 344 17.24 -21.31 5.36
C GLU A 344 16.52 -20.16 6.11
N LEU A 345 17.22 -19.03 6.28
CA LEU A 345 16.66 -17.88 6.96
C LEU A 345 15.36 -17.40 6.28
N PRO A 346 14.27 -17.22 7.05
CA PRO A 346 12.97 -16.90 6.47
C PRO A 346 12.96 -15.51 5.83
N GLY A 347 12.23 -15.40 4.72
CA GLY A 347 11.89 -14.12 4.11
C GLY A 347 10.71 -13.43 4.80
N ALA A 348 10.51 -12.14 4.52
CA ALA A 348 9.36 -11.41 5.07
C ALA A 348 8.03 -11.97 4.53
N THR A 349 7.11 -12.34 5.44
CA THR A 349 5.74 -12.72 5.07
C THR A 349 5.01 -11.54 4.41
N LYS A 350 4.27 -11.82 3.33
CA LYS A 350 3.53 -10.81 2.56
C LYS A 350 2.04 -10.76 2.92
N SER A 351 1.41 -9.61 2.69
CA SER A 351 -0.05 -9.46 2.76
C SER A 351 -0.73 -10.37 1.71
N PRO A 352 -1.88 -11.00 2.01
CA PRO A 352 -2.72 -10.82 3.21
C PRO A 352 -2.36 -11.74 4.39
N VAL A 353 -1.41 -12.66 4.24
CA VAL A 353 -1.05 -13.65 5.27
C VAL A 353 -0.60 -12.97 6.57
N THR A 354 0.05 -11.81 6.47
CA THR A 354 0.43 -11.01 7.66
C THR A 354 -0.74 -10.68 8.59
N TYR A 355 -1.95 -10.49 8.08
CA TYR A 355 -3.12 -10.26 8.92
C TYR A 355 -3.55 -11.54 9.66
N LEU A 356 -3.54 -12.68 8.97
CA LEU A 356 -3.83 -13.96 9.60
C LEU A 356 -2.81 -14.29 10.71
N ASN A 357 -1.53 -14.00 10.46
CA ASN A 357 -0.46 -14.17 11.45
C ASN A 357 -0.71 -13.33 12.71
N ARG A 358 -1.14 -12.07 12.56
CA ARG A 358 -1.48 -11.22 13.72
C ARG A 358 -2.67 -11.78 14.51
N LEU A 359 -3.70 -12.29 13.83
CA LEU A 359 -4.86 -12.91 14.49
C LEU A 359 -4.46 -14.20 15.22
N ARG A 360 -3.60 -15.03 14.61
CA ARG A 360 -3.07 -16.25 15.23
C ARG A 360 -2.20 -15.93 16.45
N LEU A 361 -1.31 -14.93 16.34
CA LEU A 361 -0.48 -14.48 17.46
C LEU A 361 -1.36 -14.01 18.63
N LYS A 362 -2.34 -13.15 18.35
CA LYS A 362 -3.32 -12.72 19.35
C LYS A 362 -4.06 -13.91 19.97
N GLY A 363 -4.52 -14.85 19.16
CA GLY A 363 -5.18 -16.07 19.62
C GLY A 363 -4.29 -16.94 20.51
N ARG A 364 -2.99 -17.04 20.19
CA ARG A 364 -2.00 -17.76 21.01
C ARG A 364 -1.83 -17.10 22.38
N VAL A 365 -1.67 -15.77 22.41
CA VAL A 365 -1.50 -15.02 23.67
C VAL A 365 -2.77 -15.06 24.52
N LYS A 366 -3.97 -15.02 23.90
CA LYS A 366 -5.26 -15.13 24.61
C LYS A 366 -5.47 -16.45 25.35
N LYS A 367 -4.84 -17.53 24.88
CA LYS A 367 -4.99 -18.87 25.47
C LYS A 367 -4.08 -19.08 26.69
N LEU A 368 -3.17 -18.16 26.96
CA LEU A 368 -2.30 -18.24 28.13
C LEU A 368 -3.11 -17.85 29.38
N SER A 369 -3.05 -18.69 30.41
CA SER A 369 -3.51 -18.35 31.77
C SER A 369 -2.61 -17.26 32.38
N GLU A 370 -3.13 -16.52 33.36
CA GLU A 370 -2.40 -15.57 34.25
C GLU A 370 -2.23 -14.07 33.86
N PRO A 371 -3.12 -13.39 33.13
CA PRO A 371 -3.10 -11.93 33.16
C PRO A 371 -3.89 -11.38 34.34
N ALA A 372 -3.26 -10.49 35.13
CA ALA A 372 -3.98 -9.63 36.06
C ALA A 372 -4.87 -8.63 35.30
N VAL A 373 -4.39 -8.13 34.16
CA VAL A 373 -5.13 -7.18 33.32
C VAL A 373 -5.02 -7.56 31.84
N THR A 374 -6.15 -7.57 31.14
CA THR A 374 -6.18 -7.69 29.68
C THR A 374 -7.00 -6.59 29.04
N ARG A 375 -6.68 -6.26 27.78
CA ARG A 375 -7.42 -5.24 27.04
C ARG A 375 -7.43 -5.47 25.54
N GLU A 376 -8.60 -5.23 24.93
CA GLU A 376 -8.70 -4.90 23.51
C GLU A 376 -9.06 -3.42 23.36
N ARG A 377 -8.52 -2.77 22.33
CA ARG A 377 -8.74 -1.35 22.08
C ARG A 377 -9.37 -1.13 20.72
N HIS A 378 -10.23 -0.11 20.62
CA HIS A 378 -10.67 0.46 19.36
C HIS A 378 -10.71 1.97 19.46
N ILE A 379 -9.74 2.64 18.83
CA ILE A 379 -9.77 4.10 18.68
C ILE A 379 -10.40 4.40 17.31
N PRO A 380 -11.48 5.20 17.26
CA PRO A 380 -12.03 5.71 16.01
C PRO A 380 -11.01 6.65 15.35
N MET A 381 -10.10 6.07 14.57
CA MET A 381 -9.19 6.83 13.72
C MET A 381 -10.04 7.34 12.56
N GLY A 382 -10.60 8.56 12.66
CA GLY A 382 -11.47 9.16 11.65
C GLY A 382 -11.03 8.76 10.25
N ASP A 383 -11.80 7.89 9.61
CA ASP A 383 -11.34 7.11 8.49
C ASP A 383 -11.53 7.92 7.23
N GLY A 384 -10.43 8.29 6.58
CA GLY A 384 -10.45 8.85 5.21
C GLY A 384 -10.98 7.88 4.15
N THR A 385 -11.72 6.84 4.56
CA THR A 385 -12.41 5.91 3.68
C THR A 385 -13.91 6.17 3.74
N PRO A 386 -14.57 6.49 2.62
CA PRO A 386 -16.02 6.55 2.59
C PRO A 386 -16.59 5.13 2.78
N LYS A 387 -16.93 4.75 4.01
CA LYS A 387 -17.72 3.53 4.34
C LYS A 387 -18.96 3.41 3.47
N ARG A 388 -19.48 4.54 2.99
CA ARG A 388 -20.59 4.67 2.05
C ARG A 388 -20.40 3.84 0.76
N ARG A 389 -19.17 3.62 0.26
CA ARG A 389 -18.94 2.87 -0.99
C ARG A 389 -19.01 1.34 -0.87
N LEU A 390 -18.70 0.74 0.28
CA LEU A 390 -18.79 -0.72 0.44
C LEU A 390 -20.24 -1.15 0.63
N TRP A 391 -20.98 -0.45 1.50
CA TRP A 391 -22.40 -0.68 1.68
C TRP A 391 -23.19 -0.38 0.42
N LEU A 392 -22.83 0.65 -0.35
CA LEU A 392 -23.44 0.90 -1.66
C LEU A 392 -23.18 -0.26 -2.64
N LYS A 393 -21.97 -0.85 -2.66
CA LYS A 393 -21.68 -2.05 -3.48
C LYS A 393 -22.46 -3.28 -3.04
N VAL A 394 -22.60 -3.49 -1.72
CA VAL A 394 -23.39 -4.58 -1.15
C VAL A 394 -24.87 -4.37 -1.43
N LEU A 395 -25.39 -3.15 -1.28
CA LEU A 395 -26.78 -2.78 -1.58
C LEU A 395 -27.08 -2.89 -3.07
N ILE A 396 -26.17 -2.48 -3.96
CA ILE A 396 -26.32 -2.68 -5.41
C ILE A 396 -26.34 -4.19 -5.72
N LEU A 397 -25.45 -4.99 -5.11
CA LEU A 397 -25.45 -6.45 -5.32
C LEU A 397 -26.74 -7.10 -4.81
N LEU A 398 -27.22 -6.71 -3.62
CA LEU A 398 -28.48 -7.20 -3.06
C LEU A 398 -29.69 -6.74 -3.86
N ALA A 399 -29.69 -5.52 -4.40
CA ALA A 399 -30.73 -5.02 -5.28
C ALA A 399 -30.73 -5.76 -6.62
N LEU A 400 -29.56 -6.09 -7.19
CA LEU A 400 -29.45 -6.89 -8.41
C LEU A 400 -29.91 -8.34 -8.19
N ILE A 401 -29.53 -8.95 -7.06
CA ILE A 401 -29.99 -10.29 -6.67
C ILE A 401 -31.51 -10.28 -6.41
N GLY A 402 -32.01 -9.26 -5.70
CA GLY A 402 -33.43 -9.07 -5.42
C GLY A 402 -34.26 -8.81 -6.68
N ALA A 403 -33.74 -8.02 -7.63
CA ALA A 403 -34.37 -7.79 -8.93
C ALA A 403 -34.38 -9.07 -9.78
N ALA A 404 -33.28 -9.83 -9.80
CA ALA A 404 -33.22 -11.11 -10.51
C ALA A 404 -34.17 -12.17 -9.90
N ALA A 405 -34.23 -12.24 -8.56
CA ALA A 405 -35.15 -13.12 -7.85
C ALA A 405 -36.61 -12.69 -8.03
N GLY A 406 -36.89 -11.38 -8.00
CA GLY A 406 -38.21 -10.81 -8.23
C GLY A 406 -38.70 -11.02 -9.68
N LEU A 407 -37.82 -10.88 -10.67
CA LEU A 407 -38.13 -11.22 -12.07
C LEU A 407 -38.47 -12.71 -12.23
N LYS A 408 -37.78 -13.59 -11.50
CA LYS A 408 -38.02 -15.04 -11.54
C LYS A 408 -39.30 -15.44 -10.80
N LEU A 409 -39.61 -14.79 -9.68
CA LEU A 409 -40.80 -15.08 -8.86
C LEU A 409 -42.09 -14.46 -9.43
N SER A 410 -41.99 -13.40 -10.22
CA SER A 410 -43.14 -12.74 -10.87
C SER A 410 -43.64 -13.45 -12.13
N GLY A 411 -43.01 -14.56 -12.54
CA GLY A 411 -43.36 -15.25 -13.80
C GLY A 411 -42.99 -14.45 -15.06
N PHE A 412 -42.29 -13.31 -14.93
CA PHE A 412 -41.84 -12.50 -16.07
C PHE A 412 -40.82 -13.24 -16.93
N THR A 413 -40.07 -14.19 -16.33
CA THR A 413 -39.19 -15.09 -17.07
C THR A 413 -39.94 -16.09 -17.95
N ASP A 414 -41.21 -16.39 -17.65
CA ASP A 414 -42.04 -17.30 -18.45
C ASP A 414 -42.70 -16.57 -19.62
N SER A 415 -42.82 -15.24 -19.55
CA SER A 415 -43.28 -14.35 -20.62
C SER A 415 -42.13 -13.83 -21.52
N LEU A 416 -40.88 -13.97 -21.06
CA LEU A 416 -39.67 -13.77 -21.85
C LEU A 416 -39.26 -15.09 -22.53
N SER A 417 -40.11 -15.63 -23.39
CA SER A 417 -39.63 -16.66 -24.30
C SER A 417 -38.55 -16.03 -25.21
N PRO A 418 -37.41 -16.70 -25.42
CA PRO A 418 -36.36 -16.23 -26.34
C PRO A 418 -36.91 -15.77 -27.70
N ASP A 419 -37.92 -16.47 -28.18
CA ASP A 419 -38.59 -16.21 -29.45
C ASP A 419 -39.43 -14.93 -29.43
N ALA A 420 -40.09 -14.60 -28.31
CA ALA A 420 -40.87 -13.37 -28.18
C ALA A 420 -39.98 -12.12 -28.13
N VAL A 421 -38.82 -12.19 -27.46
CA VAL A 421 -37.85 -11.09 -27.45
C VAL A 421 -37.20 -10.91 -28.81
N ARG A 422 -36.85 -12.01 -29.49
CA ARG A 422 -36.35 -11.96 -30.86
C ARG A 422 -37.38 -11.39 -31.83
N GLN A 423 -38.63 -11.87 -31.80
CA GLN A 423 -39.72 -11.35 -32.65
C GLN A 423 -40.01 -9.87 -32.39
N TRP A 424 -40.01 -9.43 -31.12
CA TRP A 424 -40.23 -8.02 -30.80
C TRP A 424 -39.09 -7.14 -31.34
N VAL A 425 -37.84 -7.61 -31.26
CA VAL A 425 -36.66 -6.90 -31.80
C VAL A 425 -36.62 -6.94 -33.34
N GLU A 426 -36.98 -8.06 -33.94
CA GLU A 426 -37.13 -8.22 -35.40
C GLU A 426 -38.21 -7.27 -35.96
N GLY A 427 -39.25 -6.99 -35.18
CA GLY A 427 -40.30 -6.02 -35.52
C GLY A 427 -39.81 -4.58 -35.74
N TYR A 428 -38.62 -4.21 -35.23
CA TYR A 428 -37.98 -2.91 -35.45
C TYR A 428 -36.98 -2.89 -36.62
N GLY A 429 -36.76 -4.02 -37.30
CA GLY A 429 -35.89 -4.12 -38.48
C GLY A 429 -34.48 -3.54 -38.27
N LEU A 430 -34.01 -2.70 -39.19
CA LEU A 430 -32.67 -2.08 -39.14
C LEU A 430 -32.50 -1.06 -38.00
N ALA A 431 -33.56 -0.58 -37.37
CA ALA A 431 -33.45 0.38 -36.27
C ALA A 431 -32.86 -0.26 -35.01
N ALA A 432 -33.17 -1.53 -34.74
CA ALA A 432 -32.68 -2.26 -33.56
C ALA A 432 -31.13 -2.34 -33.47
N PRO A 433 -30.39 -2.80 -34.50
CA PRO A 433 -28.93 -2.84 -34.45
C PRO A 433 -28.30 -1.44 -34.40
N ILE A 434 -28.89 -0.43 -35.04
CA ILE A 434 -28.40 0.96 -35.00
C ILE A 434 -28.51 1.54 -33.59
N ILE A 435 -29.68 1.40 -32.96
CA ILE A 435 -29.91 1.85 -31.58
C ILE A 435 -28.96 1.12 -30.63
N PHE A 436 -28.79 -0.19 -30.82
CA PHE A 436 -27.88 -0.99 -30.00
C PHE A 436 -26.43 -0.49 -30.11
N VAL A 437 -25.92 -0.24 -31.33
CA VAL A 437 -24.58 0.30 -31.55
C VAL A 437 -24.42 1.67 -30.89
N ALA A 438 -25.43 2.55 -31.01
CA ALA A 438 -25.41 3.87 -30.38
C ALA A 438 -25.34 3.78 -28.85
N LEU A 439 -26.16 2.91 -28.24
CA LEU A 439 -26.12 2.64 -26.80
C LEU A 439 -24.78 2.06 -26.35
N TYR A 440 -24.22 1.12 -27.12
CA TYR A 440 -22.92 0.54 -26.83
C TYR A 440 -21.81 1.59 -26.93
N CYS A 441 -21.87 2.53 -27.88
CA CYS A 441 -20.89 3.62 -27.96
C CYS A 441 -20.91 4.53 -26.72
N ILE A 442 -22.09 4.76 -26.14
CA ILE A 442 -22.25 5.64 -24.97
C ILE A 442 -21.88 4.93 -23.66
N ALA A 443 -22.18 3.63 -23.55
CA ALA A 443 -22.04 2.89 -22.28
C ALA A 443 -20.63 2.91 -21.66
N PRO A 444 -19.51 2.72 -22.39
CA PRO A 444 -18.17 2.87 -21.86
C PRO A 444 -17.88 4.28 -21.33
N CYS A 445 -18.52 5.31 -21.90
CA CYS A 445 -18.39 6.69 -21.44
C CYS A 445 -19.13 6.93 -20.11
N LEU A 446 -20.13 6.11 -19.81
CA LEU A 446 -20.86 6.11 -18.55
C LEU A 446 -20.26 5.13 -17.52
N LEU A 447 -19.08 4.58 -17.80
CA LEU A 447 -18.39 3.58 -16.97
C LEU A 447 -19.21 2.29 -16.75
N LEU A 448 -20.12 1.98 -17.67
CA LEU A 448 -20.90 0.75 -17.64
C LEU A 448 -20.05 -0.43 -18.14
N PRO A 449 -20.18 -1.63 -17.53
CA PRO A 449 -19.47 -2.81 -17.99
C PRO A 449 -19.95 -3.21 -19.39
N ALA A 450 -19.02 -3.60 -20.26
CA ALA A 450 -19.34 -4.01 -21.63
C ALA A 450 -19.97 -5.42 -21.70
N SER A 451 -19.71 -6.28 -20.72
CA SER A 451 -20.11 -7.68 -20.75
C SER A 451 -21.62 -7.94 -20.90
N PRO A 452 -22.54 -7.18 -20.25
CA PRO A 452 -23.98 -7.40 -20.44
C PRO A 452 -24.43 -7.04 -21.86
N LEU A 453 -23.84 -6.00 -22.44
CA LEU A 453 -24.14 -5.57 -23.81
C LEU A 453 -23.61 -6.59 -24.83
N THR A 454 -22.36 -7.06 -24.67
CA THR A 454 -21.80 -8.12 -25.52
C THR A 454 -22.66 -9.39 -25.48
N LEU A 455 -23.14 -9.78 -24.28
CA LEU A 455 -24.02 -10.94 -24.13
C LEU A 455 -25.37 -10.72 -24.83
N ALA A 456 -25.98 -9.56 -24.63
CA ALA A 456 -27.22 -9.19 -25.31
C ALA A 456 -27.08 -9.20 -26.83
N ALA A 457 -25.93 -8.75 -27.38
CA ALA A 457 -25.71 -8.72 -28.82
C ALA A 457 -25.81 -10.11 -29.46
N GLY A 458 -25.19 -11.14 -28.86
CA GLY A 458 -25.25 -12.49 -29.40
C GLY A 458 -26.60 -13.16 -29.19
N LEU A 459 -27.29 -12.87 -28.08
CA LEU A 459 -28.65 -13.36 -27.82
C LEU A 459 -29.67 -12.76 -28.80
N LEU A 460 -29.63 -11.44 -28.98
CA LEU A 460 -30.62 -10.70 -29.77
C LEU A 460 -30.38 -10.80 -31.28
N PHE A 461 -29.14 -10.63 -31.73
CA PHE A 461 -28.81 -10.51 -33.16
C PHE A 461 -28.09 -11.73 -33.74
N GLY A 462 -27.83 -12.76 -32.92
CA GLY A 462 -27.09 -13.95 -33.34
C GLY A 462 -25.61 -13.70 -33.63
N PRO A 463 -24.89 -14.72 -34.14
CA PRO A 463 -23.43 -14.68 -34.24
C PRO A 463 -22.87 -13.58 -35.16
N ALA A 464 -23.41 -13.46 -36.37
CA ALA A 464 -22.84 -12.59 -37.40
C ALA A 464 -23.15 -11.11 -37.13
N LEU A 465 -24.44 -10.78 -36.99
CA LEU A 465 -24.87 -9.39 -36.76
C LEU A 465 -24.53 -8.93 -35.34
N GLY A 466 -24.61 -9.81 -34.33
CA GLY A 466 -24.17 -9.52 -32.96
C GLY A 466 -22.68 -9.21 -32.86
N LEU A 467 -21.83 -9.93 -33.61
CA LEU A 467 -20.40 -9.64 -33.71
C LEU A 467 -20.16 -8.28 -34.37
N ALA A 468 -20.79 -8.01 -35.51
CA ALA A 468 -20.63 -6.73 -36.21
C ALA A 468 -21.05 -5.55 -35.32
N CYS A 469 -22.25 -5.62 -34.72
CA CYS A 469 -22.75 -4.56 -33.84
C CYS A 469 -21.85 -4.36 -32.62
N THR A 470 -21.35 -5.45 -32.02
CA THR A 470 -20.45 -5.37 -30.86
C THR A 470 -19.09 -4.78 -31.24
N MET A 471 -18.51 -5.17 -32.37
CA MET A 471 -17.21 -4.67 -32.81
C MET A 471 -17.28 -3.16 -33.10
N VAL A 472 -18.33 -2.71 -33.80
CA VAL A 472 -18.55 -1.30 -34.09
C VAL A 472 -18.85 -0.52 -32.81
N GLY A 473 -19.78 -1.01 -31.98
CA GLY A 473 -20.18 -0.35 -30.73
C GLY A 473 -19.05 -0.28 -29.69
N ALA A 474 -18.32 -1.37 -29.48
CA ALA A 474 -17.21 -1.41 -28.53
C ALA A 474 -16.03 -0.57 -28.98
N THR A 475 -15.69 -0.58 -30.27
CA THR A 475 -14.61 0.26 -30.82
C THR A 475 -15.00 1.73 -30.80
N GLY A 476 -16.24 2.05 -31.19
CA GLY A 476 -16.79 3.40 -31.14
C GLY A 476 -16.82 3.96 -29.71
N GLY A 477 -17.31 3.18 -28.74
CA GLY A 477 -17.34 3.61 -27.34
C GLY A 477 -15.95 3.70 -26.69
N ALA A 478 -15.03 2.80 -27.04
CA ALA A 478 -13.63 2.91 -26.62
C ALA A 478 -12.96 4.17 -27.19
N THR A 479 -13.30 4.54 -28.42
CA THR A 479 -12.82 5.74 -29.10
C THR A 479 -13.41 7.00 -28.48
N LEU A 480 -14.71 7.01 -28.18
CA LEU A 480 -15.37 8.14 -27.56
C LEU A 480 -14.81 8.41 -26.15
N ALA A 481 -14.68 7.38 -25.31
CA ALA A 481 -14.08 7.53 -23.98
C ALA A 481 -12.61 8.02 -24.03
N PHE A 482 -11.85 7.55 -25.02
CA PHE A 482 -10.50 8.01 -25.28
C PHE A 482 -10.45 9.50 -25.66
N LEU A 483 -11.32 9.95 -26.56
CA LEU A 483 -11.42 11.35 -27.00
C LEU A 483 -11.88 12.26 -25.88
N VAL A 484 -12.88 11.83 -25.10
CA VAL A 484 -13.35 12.55 -23.91
C VAL A 484 -12.20 12.75 -22.93
N SER A 485 -11.42 11.71 -22.66
CA SER A 485 -10.24 11.83 -21.79
C SER A 485 -9.15 12.74 -22.36
N ARG A 486 -9.01 12.81 -23.68
CA ARG A 486 -7.93 13.56 -24.33
C ARG A 486 -8.23 15.05 -24.43
N TYR A 487 -9.48 15.41 -24.72
CA TYR A 487 -9.85 16.78 -25.09
C TYR A 487 -10.80 17.47 -24.10
N LEU A 488 -11.64 16.72 -23.38
CA LEU A 488 -12.71 17.30 -22.55
C LEU A 488 -12.45 17.18 -21.05
N ALA A 489 -11.93 16.05 -20.59
CA ALA A 489 -11.88 15.71 -19.16
C ALA A 489 -10.51 15.26 -18.67
N GLY A 490 -9.42 15.63 -19.35
CA GLY A 490 -8.07 15.11 -19.08
C GLY A 490 -7.61 15.25 -17.63
N ASP A 491 -7.76 16.44 -17.04
CA ASP A 491 -7.31 16.70 -15.66
C ASP A 491 -8.17 15.98 -14.62
N TRP A 492 -9.49 15.94 -14.85
CA TRP A 492 -10.42 15.18 -14.01
C TRP A 492 -10.13 13.68 -14.04
N VAL A 493 -9.91 13.11 -15.23
CA VAL A 493 -9.55 11.70 -15.39
C VAL A 493 -8.20 11.44 -14.73
N ARG A 494 -7.18 12.28 -14.96
CA ARG A 494 -5.85 12.15 -14.37
C ARG A 494 -5.90 12.10 -12.85
N GLY A 495 -6.72 12.95 -12.21
CA GLY A 495 -6.94 12.92 -10.76
C GLY A 495 -7.61 11.63 -10.24
N LYS A 496 -8.35 10.89 -11.08
CA LYS A 496 -9.01 9.63 -10.69
C LYS A 496 -8.20 8.36 -10.99
N VAL A 497 -7.33 8.39 -11.99
CA VAL A 497 -6.44 7.26 -12.36
C VAL A 497 -4.98 7.44 -11.92
N ALA A 498 -4.64 8.53 -11.23
CA ALA A 498 -3.35 8.68 -10.58
C ALA A 498 -3.08 7.50 -9.61
N GLY A 499 -1.90 6.88 -9.71
CA GLY A 499 -1.49 5.75 -8.86
C GLY A 499 -2.04 4.37 -9.25
N THR A 500 -2.89 4.24 -10.29
CA THR A 500 -3.38 2.92 -10.77
C THR A 500 -2.45 2.26 -11.79
N GLY A 501 -1.25 2.82 -12.02
CA GLY A 501 -0.29 2.35 -13.03
C GLY A 501 -0.31 3.14 -14.35
N LEU A 502 -0.98 4.30 -14.39
CA LEU A 502 -1.03 5.20 -15.56
C LEU A 502 0.36 5.56 -16.08
N GLU A 503 1.31 5.88 -15.20
CA GLU A 503 2.71 6.20 -15.57
C GLU A 503 3.42 5.02 -16.25
N ARG A 504 3.13 3.79 -15.80
CA ARG A 504 3.69 2.58 -16.41
C ARG A 504 3.07 2.31 -17.78
N LEU A 505 1.77 2.62 -17.94
CA LEU A 505 1.07 2.52 -19.20
C LEU A 505 1.60 3.55 -20.20
N ASP A 506 1.75 4.82 -19.78
CA ASP A 506 2.28 5.90 -20.61
C ASP A 506 3.72 5.62 -21.05
N ARG A 507 4.58 5.15 -20.14
CA ARG A 507 5.94 4.73 -20.49
C ARG A 507 5.95 3.58 -21.51
N LYS A 508 5.14 2.53 -21.31
CA LYS A 508 5.04 1.42 -22.27
C LYS A 508 4.48 1.86 -23.62
N VAL A 509 3.54 2.80 -23.64
CA VAL A 509 3.03 3.40 -24.87
C VAL A 509 4.11 4.23 -25.56
N ALA A 510 4.95 4.94 -24.81
CA ALA A 510 6.08 5.69 -25.37
C ALA A 510 7.14 4.76 -25.99
N GLU A 511 7.39 3.59 -25.38
CA GLU A 511 8.36 2.60 -25.87
C GLU A 511 7.83 1.78 -27.06
N GLU A 512 6.59 1.29 -26.97
CA GLU A 512 6.07 0.24 -27.87
C GLU A 512 4.85 0.69 -28.70
N GLY A 513 4.33 1.90 -28.47
CA GLY A 513 3.25 2.50 -29.24
C GLY A 513 1.97 1.66 -29.28
N TRP A 514 1.59 1.22 -30.48
CA TRP A 514 0.37 0.45 -30.73
C TRP A 514 0.39 -0.95 -30.10
N LYS A 515 1.58 -1.54 -29.91
CA LYS A 515 1.73 -2.88 -29.32
C LYS A 515 1.30 -2.88 -27.85
N ALA A 516 1.48 -1.77 -27.14
CA ALA A 516 0.99 -1.61 -25.77
C ALA A 516 -0.54 -1.69 -25.71
N VAL A 517 -1.23 -1.07 -26.68
CA VAL A 517 -2.69 -1.16 -26.83
C VAL A 517 -3.08 -2.61 -27.14
N ALA A 518 -2.49 -3.21 -28.16
CA ALA A 518 -2.76 -4.59 -28.57
C ALA A 518 -2.62 -5.58 -27.41
N PHE A 519 -1.53 -5.49 -26.65
CA PHE A 519 -1.27 -6.35 -25.50
C PHE A 519 -2.37 -6.26 -24.45
N THR A 520 -2.80 -5.03 -24.10
CA THR A 520 -3.85 -4.84 -23.09
C THR A 520 -5.23 -5.30 -23.54
N ARG A 521 -5.48 -5.40 -24.85
CA ARG A 521 -6.72 -5.95 -25.40
C ARG A 521 -6.72 -7.48 -25.43
N LEU A 522 -5.56 -8.09 -25.68
CA LEU A 522 -5.39 -9.55 -25.65
C LEU A 522 -5.32 -10.10 -24.22
N VAL A 523 -4.81 -9.31 -23.27
CA VAL A 523 -4.63 -9.70 -21.87
C VAL A 523 -5.45 -8.78 -20.96
N PRO A 524 -6.72 -9.12 -20.66
CA PRO A 524 -7.65 -8.26 -19.94
C PRO A 524 -7.37 -8.26 -18.43
N VAL A 525 -6.21 -7.74 -18.01
CA VAL A 525 -5.85 -7.58 -16.58
C VAL A 525 -6.60 -6.41 -15.94
N PHE A 526 -7.01 -5.43 -16.74
CA PHE A 526 -7.63 -4.19 -16.28
C PHE A 526 -9.05 -4.03 -16.83
N PRO A 527 -9.96 -3.35 -16.11
CA PRO A 527 -11.31 -3.09 -16.60
C PRO A 527 -11.30 -2.27 -17.90
N PHE A 528 -12.07 -2.73 -18.89
CA PHE A 528 -12.14 -2.16 -20.24
C PHE A 528 -12.43 -0.65 -20.24
N PHE A 529 -13.44 -0.20 -19.49
CA PHE A 529 -13.83 1.20 -19.43
C PHE A 529 -12.68 2.09 -18.92
N LEU A 530 -11.99 1.67 -17.85
CA LEU A 530 -10.92 2.45 -17.22
C LEU A 530 -9.73 2.60 -18.15
N LEU A 531 -9.41 1.52 -18.87
CA LEU A 531 -8.30 1.46 -19.79
C LEU A 531 -8.48 2.42 -20.98
N ASN A 532 -9.71 2.60 -21.46
CA ASN A 532 -10.01 3.52 -22.57
C ASN A 532 -9.71 4.97 -22.20
N TYR A 533 -10.11 5.40 -21.00
CA TYR A 533 -9.76 6.71 -20.45
C TYR A 533 -8.25 6.84 -20.21
N ALA A 534 -7.63 5.82 -19.62
CA ALA A 534 -6.19 5.83 -19.35
C ALA A 534 -5.37 6.01 -20.63
N PHE A 535 -5.72 5.33 -21.74
CA PHE A 535 -5.05 5.52 -23.03
C PHE A 535 -5.23 6.93 -23.61
N GLY A 536 -6.37 7.58 -23.38
CA GLY A 536 -6.61 8.95 -23.83
C GLY A 536 -5.64 9.97 -23.22
N LEU A 537 -5.16 9.70 -22.01
CA LEU A 537 -4.13 10.49 -21.31
C LEU A 537 -2.68 10.21 -21.78
N THR A 538 -2.46 9.15 -22.57
CA THR A 538 -1.13 8.80 -23.10
C THR A 538 -0.87 9.42 -24.45
N ARG A 539 0.38 9.35 -24.93
CA ARG A 539 0.80 9.88 -26.25
C ARG A 539 0.44 9.00 -27.47
N VAL A 540 -0.37 7.96 -27.29
CA VAL A 540 -0.73 7.07 -28.41
C VAL A 540 -1.54 7.82 -29.49
N ARG A 541 -1.19 7.58 -30.76
CA ARG A 541 -1.96 8.09 -31.91
C ARG A 541 -3.34 7.44 -31.94
N LEU A 542 -4.37 8.23 -32.26
CA LEU A 542 -5.76 7.74 -32.30
C LEU A 542 -5.92 6.57 -33.29
N SER A 543 -5.34 6.67 -34.49
CA SER A 543 -5.40 5.62 -35.51
C SER A 543 -4.84 4.29 -35.01
N HIS A 544 -3.69 4.32 -34.33
CA HIS A 544 -3.08 3.15 -33.72
C HIS A 544 -3.96 2.54 -32.63
N TYR A 545 -4.60 3.38 -31.82
CA TYR A 545 -5.49 2.92 -30.76
C TYR A 545 -6.76 2.25 -31.32
N VAL A 546 -7.38 2.85 -32.34
CA VAL A 546 -8.59 2.30 -32.99
C VAL A 546 -8.28 0.99 -33.70
N ALA A 547 -7.23 0.95 -34.53
CA ALA A 547 -6.85 -0.24 -35.29
C ALA A 547 -6.47 -1.41 -34.36
N ALA A 548 -5.63 -1.15 -33.35
CA ALA A 548 -5.25 -2.18 -32.38
C ALA A 548 -6.45 -2.65 -31.54
N THR A 549 -7.36 -1.75 -31.17
CA THR A 549 -8.58 -2.11 -30.43
C THR A 549 -9.49 -2.99 -31.27
N PHE A 550 -9.75 -2.62 -32.52
CA PHE A 550 -10.59 -3.40 -33.43
C PHE A 550 -10.00 -4.78 -33.73
N VAL A 551 -8.72 -4.87 -34.10
CA VAL A 551 -8.10 -6.15 -34.47
C VAL A 551 -7.93 -7.07 -33.26
N CYS A 552 -7.42 -6.56 -32.14
CA CYS A 552 -7.08 -7.41 -31.00
C CYS A 552 -8.29 -7.79 -30.14
N MET A 553 -9.42 -7.08 -30.23
CA MET A 553 -10.65 -7.50 -29.56
C MET A 553 -11.43 -8.56 -30.34
N PHE A 554 -11.20 -8.69 -31.65
CA PHE A 554 -11.97 -9.58 -32.51
C PHE A 554 -12.01 -11.04 -32.03
N PRO A 555 -10.88 -11.71 -31.67
CA PRO A 555 -10.92 -13.12 -31.27
C PRO A 555 -11.73 -13.35 -29.99
N ALA A 556 -11.54 -12.50 -28.98
CA ALA A 556 -12.27 -12.59 -27.72
C ALA A 556 -13.76 -12.29 -27.90
N THR A 557 -14.09 -11.29 -28.75
CA THR A 557 -15.47 -10.90 -29.04
C THR A 557 -16.20 -11.99 -29.82
N LEU A 558 -15.56 -12.58 -30.84
CA LEU A 558 -16.10 -13.71 -31.59
C LEU A 558 -16.40 -14.90 -30.67
N ALA A 559 -15.47 -15.26 -29.79
CA ALA A 559 -15.64 -16.36 -28.84
C ALA A 559 -16.84 -16.11 -27.90
N PHE A 560 -16.94 -14.90 -27.37
CA PHE A 560 -18.02 -14.53 -26.47
C PHE A 560 -19.38 -14.45 -27.17
N ILE A 561 -19.42 -13.94 -28.41
CA ILE A 561 -20.64 -13.87 -29.21
C ILE A 561 -21.14 -15.27 -29.57
N LEU A 562 -20.28 -16.16 -30.07
CA LEU A 562 -20.63 -17.55 -30.38
C LEU A 562 -21.15 -18.33 -29.16
N PHE A 563 -20.53 -18.09 -28.00
CA PHE A 563 -21.01 -18.62 -26.72
C PHE A 563 -22.39 -18.06 -26.37
N SER A 564 -22.56 -16.74 -26.41
CA SER A 564 -23.80 -16.07 -25.99
C SER A 564 -24.98 -16.34 -26.91
N SER A 565 -24.77 -16.46 -28.23
CA SER A 565 -25.82 -16.77 -29.20
C SER A 565 -26.39 -18.18 -29.03
N SER A 566 -25.65 -19.06 -28.38
CA SER A 566 -26.00 -20.47 -28.17
C SER A 566 -26.38 -20.77 -26.71
N LEU A 567 -26.41 -19.74 -25.86
CA LEU A 567 -26.65 -19.87 -24.42
C LEU A 567 -28.09 -20.32 -24.11
N LEU A 568 -29.05 -19.90 -24.93
CA LEU A 568 -30.46 -20.28 -24.79
C LEU A 568 -30.71 -21.74 -25.18
N ASP A 569 -30.05 -22.21 -26.24
CA ASP A 569 -30.10 -23.62 -26.66
C ASP A 569 -29.55 -24.55 -25.56
N LEU A 570 -28.47 -24.13 -24.88
CA LEU A 570 -27.89 -24.85 -23.75
C LEU A 570 -28.86 -24.96 -22.57
N LEU A 571 -29.58 -23.87 -22.25
CA LEU A 571 -30.58 -23.86 -21.17
C LEU A 571 -31.76 -24.80 -21.47
N GLN A 572 -32.00 -25.08 -22.75
CA GLN A 572 -32.96 -26.08 -23.23
C GLN A 572 -32.35 -27.50 -23.37
N GLY A 573 -31.11 -27.71 -22.90
CA GLY A 573 -30.41 -29.00 -22.92
C GLY A 573 -29.77 -29.38 -24.26
N ARG A 574 -29.70 -28.47 -25.23
CA ARG A 574 -29.13 -28.73 -26.57
C ARG A 574 -27.72 -28.15 -26.67
N ILE A 575 -26.74 -29.02 -26.93
CA ILE A 575 -25.35 -28.60 -27.16
C ILE A 575 -25.15 -28.39 -28.67
N THR A 576 -24.92 -27.14 -29.09
CA THR A 576 -24.73 -26.79 -30.50
C THR A 576 -23.25 -26.63 -30.86
N ALA A 577 -22.88 -26.86 -32.12
CA ALA A 577 -21.49 -26.69 -32.59
C ALA A 577 -20.92 -25.27 -32.36
N PRO A 578 -21.70 -24.17 -32.54
CA PRO A 578 -21.25 -22.83 -32.18
C PRO A 578 -20.97 -22.64 -30.68
N PHE A 579 -21.72 -23.31 -29.80
CA PHE A 579 -21.47 -23.30 -28.36
C PHE A 579 -20.11 -23.93 -28.02
N VAL A 580 -19.85 -25.14 -28.54
CA VAL A 580 -18.58 -25.85 -28.31
C VAL A 580 -17.40 -25.08 -28.92
N GLY A 581 -17.57 -24.53 -30.13
CA GLY A 581 -16.57 -23.68 -30.79
C GLY A 581 -16.28 -22.40 -30.01
N GLY A 582 -17.32 -21.72 -29.50
CA GLY A 582 -17.18 -20.53 -28.65
C GLY A 582 -16.47 -20.84 -27.33
N LEU A 583 -16.80 -21.96 -26.67
CA LEU A 583 -16.18 -22.40 -25.43
C LEU A 583 -14.70 -22.75 -25.62
N LEU A 584 -14.37 -23.51 -26.67
CA LEU A 584 -12.98 -23.85 -27.02
C LEU A 584 -12.17 -22.60 -27.34
N LEU A 585 -12.75 -21.63 -28.07
CA LEU A 585 -12.08 -20.37 -28.40
C LEU A 585 -11.89 -19.47 -27.16
N LEU A 586 -12.86 -19.44 -26.24
CA LEU A 586 -12.73 -18.74 -24.95
C LEU A 586 -11.61 -19.36 -24.10
N CYS A 587 -11.53 -20.69 -24.02
CA CYS A 587 -10.45 -21.39 -23.35
C CYS A 587 -9.09 -21.08 -24.01
N ALA A 588 -9.01 -21.12 -25.34
CA ALA A 588 -7.80 -20.80 -26.08
C ALA A 588 -7.33 -19.36 -25.81
N VAL A 589 -8.23 -18.37 -25.96
CA VAL A 589 -7.91 -16.95 -25.68
C VAL A 589 -7.54 -16.74 -24.20
N GLY A 590 -8.21 -17.41 -23.27
CA GLY A 590 -7.90 -17.38 -21.84
C GLY A 590 -6.53 -17.95 -21.47
N THR A 591 -5.97 -18.83 -22.30
CA THR A 591 -4.61 -19.39 -22.09
C THR A 591 -3.49 -18.52 -22.66
N ILE A 592 -3.77 -17.60 -23.59
CA ILE A 592 -2.79 -16.67 -24.19
C ILE A 592 -2.00 -15.89 -23.10
N PRO A 593 -2.62 -15.32 -22.05
CA PRO A 593 -1.90 -14.69 -20.94
C PRO A 593 -0.86 -15.60 -20.26
N LEU A 594 -1.16 -16.89 -20.11
CA LEU A 594 -0.27 -17.86 -19.47
C LEU A 594 0.94 -18.20 -20.36
N LEU A 595 0.70 -18.33 -21.66
CA LEU A 595 1.73 -18.58 -22.66
C LEU A 595 2.65 -17.36 -22.83
N VAL A 596 2.08 -16.17 -23.00
CA VAL A 596 2.84 -14.92 -23.15
C VAL A 596 3.71 -14.64 -21.91
N LYS A 597 3.19 -14.93 -20.70
CA LYS A 597 3.97 -14.81 -19.44
C LYS A 597 5.14 -15.81 -19.37
N ARG A 598 5.03 -16.96 -20.03
CA ARG A 598 6.09 -17.99 -20.09
C ARG A 598 7.20 -17.64 -21.08
N PHE A 599 6.85 -17.03 -22.21
CA PHE A 599 7.82 -16.56 -23.21
C PHE A 599 8.52 -15.25 -22.79
N TRP A 600 7.83 -14.33 -22.12
CA TRP A 600 8.43 -13.06 -21.67
C TRP A 600 9.35 -13.17 -20.44
N LYS A 601 9.30 -14.27 -19.69
CA LYS A 601 10.30 -14.57 -18.64
C LYS A 601 11.68 -14.94 -19.21
N LYS A 602 11.81 -15.11 -20.54
CA LYS A 602 13.03 -15.54 -21.22
C LYS A 602 13.65 -14.47 -22.14
N ALA A 603 13.14 -13.25 -22.15
CA ALA A 603 13.83 -12.14 -22.81
C ALA A 603 14.91 -11.59 -21.85
N PRO A 604 16.17 -11.44 -22.30
CA PRO A 604 17.31 -11.09 -21.47
C PRO A 604 17.18 -9.72 -20.78
#